data_AF-A0A7Y0AGM1-F1
#
_entry.id   AF-A0A7Y0AGM1-F1
#
_cell.length_a   1.000
_cell.length_b   1.000
_cell.length_c   1.000
_cell.angle_alpha   90.00
_cell.angle_beta   90.00
_cell.angle_gamma   90.00
#
_symmetry.space_group_name_H-M   'P 1'
#
loop_
_entity.id
_entity.type
_entity.pdbx_description
1 polymer ?
#
loop_
_entity_poly.entity_id
_entity_poly.type
_entity_poly.pdbx_seq_one_letter_code
_entity_poly.pdbx_strand_id
1 'polypeptide(L)'
;MKTFLLPLASAGLLLFTACSTSTTSDTAASGTTDAASSSTMSSDSSAGKMGSAMAADSGSAMSGTMAGNGAADPNGPTAPHANDAEFMQSAAHSDQNEMQLSKLALSKGVSGKVKAYANQMIADHTKSTANLKPIAAKAGVTLPTDMDADHQAMLPAMQKLSGKEFETKYVQQMVADHQKTANTLKAHQTMTKNAALQNWITTTLPVVEGHLSMAQQDSKTMTM
;
A
#
# COMPACT_ATOMS: atom_id res chain seq x y z
N MET A 1 4.03 38.06 -37.16
CA MET A 1 4.88 38.78 -36.20
C MET A 1 4.15 40.06 -35.82
N LYS A 2 3.54 40.10 -34.62
CA LYS A 2 2.85 41.29 -34.09
C LYS A 2 3.20 41.37 -32.61
N THR A 3 4.15 42.24 -32.32
CA THR A 3 4.67 42.60 -31.00
C THR A 3 3.73 43.62 -30.35
N PHE A 4 3.23 43.30 -29.16
CA PHE A 4 2.53 44.26 -28.30
C PHE A 4 3.42 44.58 -27.10
N LEU A 5 3.65 45.87 -26.89
CA LEU A 5 4.45 46.50 -25.83
C LEU A 5 3.51 47.12 -24.78
N LEU A 6 3.67 46.68 -23.51
CA LEU A 6 3.58 47.38 -22.20
C LEU A 6 2.31 48.19 -21.79
N PRO A 7 1.95 48.30 -20.47
CA PRO A 7 2.86 48.79 -19.42
C PRO A 7 2.81 48.16 -18.00
N LEU A 8 3.91 48.46 -17.31
CA LEU A 8 4.20 48.42 -15.87
C LEU A 8 3.07 48.97 -14.98
N ALA A 9 2.81 48.27 -13.86
CA ALA A 9 2.28 48.87 -12.64
C ALA A 9 3.11 48.37 -11.44
N SER A 10 3.68 49.32 -10.71
CA SER A 10 4.50 49.14 -9.51
C SER A 10 3.68 49.13 -8.23
N ALA A 11 4.35 48.65 -7.18
CA ALA A 11 4.26 49.05 -5.77
C ALA A 11 3.18 48.39 -4.89
N GLY A 12 3.68 47.64 -3.91
CA GLY A 12 2.92 47.12 -2.77
C GLY A 12 3.82 46.35 -1.80
N LEU A 13 4.89 46.99 -1.32
CA LEU A 13 5.76 46.48 -0.26
C LEU A 13 5.11 46.79 1.10
N LEU A 14 4.69 45.75 1.83
CA LEU A 14 4.33 45.86 3.25
C LEU A 14 5.35 45.08 4.08
N LEU A 15 6.23 45.85 4.74
CA LEU A 15 7.10 45.40 5.81
C LEU A 15 6.29 45.28 7.10
N PHE A 16 6.36 44.12 7.77
CA PHE A 16 6.16 44.03 9.21
C PHE A 16 7.38 43.35 9.82
N THR A 17 8.23 44.16 10.45
CA THR A 17 9.28 43.74 11.38
C THR A 17 8.71 43.85 12.78
N ALA A 18 8.65 42.74 13.52
CA ALA A 18 8.49 42.75 14.96
C ALA A 18 9.64 41.92 15.57
N CYS A 19 10.48 42.62 16.31
CA CYS A 19 11.54 42.11 17.16
C CYS A 19 10.93 41.75 18.52
N SER A 20 11.37 40.68 19.18
CA SER A 20 11.68 40.68 20.62
C SER A 20 12.40 39.40 21.07
N THR A 21 13.67 39.64 21.42
CA THR A 21 14.38 39.15 22.62
C THR A 21 14.55 37.65 22.86
N SER A 22 15.79 37.24 22.65
CA SER A 22 16.50 36.09 23.19
C SER A 22 16.66 36.15 24.72
N THR A 23 16.36 35.04 25.39
CA THR A 23 16.85 34.74 26.74
C THR A 23 17.93 33.66 26.61
N THR A 24 19.14 34.04 26.97
CA THR A 24 20.30 33.17 27.18
C THR A 24 20.20 32.47 28.54
N SER A 25 20.48 31.18 28.57
CA SER A 25 20.94 30.51 29.79
C SER A 25 21.96 29.45 29.40
N ASP A 26 23.23 29.84 29.46
CA ASP A 26 24.37 28.94 29.55
C ASP A 26 24.46 28.40 30.99
N THR A 27 24.73 27.11 31.13
CA THR A 27 25.66 26.61 32.15
C THR A 27 26.33 25.36 31.60
N ALA A 28 27.64 25.45 31.46
CA ALA A 28 28.54 24.40 31.07
C ALA A 28 29.07 23.64 32.30
N ALA A 29 29.86 22.59 31.98
CA ALA A 29 30.73 21.75 32.83
C ALA A 29 30.06 20.51 33.42
N SER A 30 30.68 19.34 33.48
CA SER A 30 31.95 18.78 32.96
C SER A 30 31.97 17.34 33.52
N GLY A 31 32.57 16.37 32.83
CA GLY A 31 32.77 15.04 33.40
C GLY A 31 33.03 13.93 32.39
N THR A 32 34.22 13.95 31.81
CA THR A 32 34.91 12.81 31.19
C THR A 32 35.04 11.63 32.15
N THR A 33 34.99 10.39 31.64
CA THR A 33 36.10 9.41 31.69
C THR A 33 35.78 8.15 30.87
N ASP A 34 36.85 7.63 30.28
CA ASP A 34 37.00 6.53 29.34
C ASP A 34 36.76 5.10 29.88
N ALA A 35 36.98 4.14 28.96
CA ALA A 35 37.25 2.71 29.09
C ALA A 35 36.03 1.82 28.76
N ALA A 36 35.92 1.27 27.54
CA ALA A 36 36.73 0.20 26.96
C ALA A 36 36.82 -1.04 27.86
N SER A 37 36.11 -2.11 27.49
CA SER A 37 36.71 -3.43 27.32
C SER A 37 35.73 -4.39 26.66
N SER A 38 36.13 -4.88 25.49
CA SER A 38 35.68 -6.15 24.94
C SER A 38 36.24 -7.28 25.80
N SER A 39 35.51 -8.39 25.92
CA SER A 39 35.98 -9.73 25.47
C SER A 39 35.19 -10.85 26.18
N THR A 40 34.52 -11.67 25.35
CA THR A 40 34.49 -13.15 25.37
C THR A 40 34.67 -13.91 26.69
N MET A 41 33.80 -14.88 26.96
CA MET A 41 34.14 -16.33 26.98
C MET A 41 32.89 -17.21 27.16
N SER A 42 33.00 -18.41 26.58
CA SER A 42 31.99 -19.43 26.30
C SER A 42 31.62 -20.38 27.46
N SER A 43 30.65 -21.25 27.12
CA SER A 43 30.39 -22.64 27.59
C SER A 43 29.37 -22.72 28.75
N ASP A 44 28.44 -23.68 28.83
CA ASP A 44 28.34 -25.01 28.24
C ASP A 44 26.87 -25.50 28.23
N SER A 45 26.68 -26.56 27.46
CA SER A 45 25.56 -27.36 27.00
C SER A 45 24.70 -28.06 28.07
N SER A 46 23.45 -28.37 27.72
CA SER A 46 22.87 -29.70 28.00
C SER A 46 21.69 -30.01 27.08
N ALA A 47 21.61 -31.28 26.71
CA ALA A 47 20.84 -31.85 25.62
C ALA A 47 19.39 -32.22 25.98
N GLY A 48 18.54 -32.28 24.96
CA GLY A 48 17.23 -32.94 24.99
C GLY A 48 16.76 -33.24 23.57
N LYS A 49 16.79 -34.52 23.18
CA LYS A 49 16.57 -35.08 21.84
C LYS A 49 15.27 -35.87 21.82
N MET A 50 14.44 -35.69 20.78
CA MET A 50 13.67 -36.72 20.03
C MET A 50 12.66 -36.00 19.10
N GLY A 51 12.79 -36.09 17.78
CA GLY A 51 11.90 -36.92 16.92
C GLY A 51 10.76 -36.05 16.35
N SER A 52 10.46 -35.97 15.06
CA SER A 52 10.49 -36.98 14.02
C SER A 52 10.65 -36.32 12.64
N ALA A 53 11.43 -36.96 11.78
CA ALA A 53 11.49 -36.66 10.36
C ALA A 53 10.22 -37.20 9.65
N MET A 54 9.73 -36.46 8.66
CA MET A 54 9.09 -37.04 7.48
C MET A 54 9.68 -36.36 6.25
N ALA A 55 10.31 -37.18 5.42
CA ALA A 55 10.84 -36.83 4.12
C ALA A 55 9.81 -37.17 3.04
N ALA A 56 9.80 -36.30 2.02
CA ALA A 56 9.45 -36.53 0.62
C ALA A 56 8.08 -37.11 0.27
N ASP A 57 7.30 -36.30 -0.45
CA ASP A 57 6.69 -36.79 -1.70
C ASP A 57 6.96 -35.78 -2.82
N SER A 58 7.66 -36.27 -3.84
CA SER A 58 7.87 -35.62 -5.12
C SER A 58 6.90 -36.26 -6.10
N GLY A 59 5.93 -35.51 -6.62
CA GLY A 59 5.20 -36.00 -7.79
C GLY A 59 3.78 -35.50 -7.98
N SER A 60 3.62 -34.23 -8.39
CA SER A 60 2.65 -33.94 -9.43
C SER A 60 2.93 -32.59 -10.05
N ALA A 61 3.49 -32.64 -11.26
CA ALA A 61 3.38 -31.57 -12.22
C ALA A 61 1.89 -31.39 -12.56
N MET A 62 1.20 -30.54 -11.81
CA MET A 62 -0.10 -30.04 -12.22
C MET A 62 0.13 -28.99 -13.29
N SER A 63 0.20 -29.46 -14.54
CA SER A 63 -0.08 -28.66 -15.72
C SER A 63 -1.55 -28.21 -15.64
N GLY A 64 -1.79 -27.17 -14.85
CA GLY A 64 -3.04 -26.44 -14.82
C GLY A 64 -2.85 -25.17 -15.63
N THR A 65 -3.37 -25.16 -16.85
CA THR A 65 -3.62 -23.91 -17.57
C THR A 65 -4.62 -23.09 -16.76
N MET A 66 -4.11 -22.28 -15.82
CA MET A 66 -4.89 -21.21 -15.21
C MET A 66 -5.03 -20.13 -16.28
N ALA A 67 -6.10 -20.22 -17.07
CA ALA A 67 -6.73 -19.02 -17.57
C ALA A 67 -7.24 -18.27 -16.33
N GLY A 68 -6.40 -17.41 -15.77
CA GLY A 68 -6.78 -16.52 -14.68
C GLY A 68 -7.80 -15.52 -15.21
N ASN A 69 -9.07 -15.93 -15.23
CA ASN A 69 -10.17 -14.98 -15.19
C ASN A 69 -9.97 -14.24 -13.86
N GLY A 70 -9.59 -12.96 -13.89
CA GLY A 70 -9.26 -12.16 -12.69
C GLY A 70 -10.45 -11.90 -11.75
N ALA A 71 -11.34 -12.86 -11.61
CA ALA A 71 -12.40 -12.89 -10.63
C ALA A 71 -11.83 -13.25 -9.26
N ALA A 72 -12.53 -12.83 -8.21
CA ALA A 72 -12.20 -13.25 -6.86
C ALA A 72 -12.23 -14.78 -6.71
N ASP A 73 -11.21 -15.36 -6.07
CA ASP A 73 -11.07 -16.77 -5.75
C ASP A 73 -11.76 -17.06 -4.41
N PRO A 74 -12.84 -17.87 -4.38
CA PRO A 74 -13.56 -18.17 -3.15
C PRO A 74 -12.70 -18.83 -2.05
N ASN A 75 -11.54 -19.39 -2.38
CA ASN A 75 -10.60 -19.97 -1.41
C ASN A 75 -9.37 -19.08 -1.14
N GLY A 76 -9.29 -17.93 -1.79
CA GLY A 76 -8.17 -17.00 -1.61
C GLY A 76 -8.24 -16.26 -0.28
N PRO A 77 -7.21 -15.44 0.03
CA PRO A 77 -7.19 -14.65 1.25
C PRO A 77 -8.41 -13.72 1.34
N THR A 78 -8.93 -13.54 2.54
CA THR A 78 -9.98 -12.56 2.87
C THR A 78 -9.57 -11.77 4.11
N ALA A 79 -10.08 -10.56 4.25
CA ALA A 79 -10.12 -9.87 5.55
C ALA A 79 -11.59 -9.86 6.01
N PRO A 80 -12.05 -10.88 6.77
CA PRO A 80 -13.40 -10.87 7.28
C PRO A 80 -13.56 -9.73 8.30
N HIS A 81 -14.68 -9.01 8.21
CA HIS A 81 -15.00 -7.88 9.06
C HIS A 81 -16.30 -8.14 9.80
N ALA A 82 -16.35 -7.82 11.10
CA ALA A 82 -17.52 -8.11 11.92
C ALA A 82 -18.70 -7.19 11.61
N ASN A 83 -18.43 -5.99 11.07
CA ASN A 83 -19.42 -4.96 10.79
C ASN A 83 -19.01 -4.05 9.61
N ASP A 84 -19.95 -3.23 9.16
CA ASP A 84 -19.76 -2.28 8.05
C ASP A 84 -18.66 -1.24 8.34
N ALA A 85 -18.44 -0.85 9.60
CA ALA A 85 -17.46 0.17 9.96
C ALA A 85 -16.03 -0.33 9.76
N GLU A 86 -15.72 -1.52 10.27
CA GLU A 86 -14.43 -2.20 10.06
C GLU A 86 -14.18 -2.44 8.57
N PHE A 87 -15.21 -2.87 7.83
CA PHE A 87 -15.10 -3.06 6.38
C PHE A 87 -14.76 -1.76 5.66
N MET A 88 -15.46 -0.67 5.95
CA MET A 88 -15.20 0.61 5.29
C MET A 88 -13.80 1.16 5.61
N GLN A 89 -13.31 0.97 6.84
CA GLN A 89 -11.94 1.33 7.21
C GLN A 89 -10.91 0.50 6.45
N SER A 90 -11.13 -0.82 6.36
CA SER A 90 -10.27 -1.74 5.61
C SER A 90 -10.24 -1.44 4.11
N ALA A 91 -11.40 -1.18 3.51
CA ALA A 91 -11.50 -0.78 2.11
C ALA A 91 -10.77 0.54 1.83
N ALA A 92 -10.88 1.51 2.73
CA ALA A 92 -10.13 2.77 2.62
C ALA A 92 -8.62 2.57 2.81
N HIS A 93 -8.17 1.67 3.68
CA HIS A 93 -6.76 1.30 3.77
C HIS A 93 -6.25 0.65 2.48
N SER A 94 -6.99 -0.32 1.91
CA SER A 94 -6.63 -0.94 0.61
C SER A 94 -6.49 0.11 -0.49
N ASP A 95 -7.42 1.06 -0.59
CA ASP A 95 -7.29 2.19 -1.53
C ASP A 95 -6.01 3.01 -1.28
N GLN A 96 -5.69 3.36 -0.03
CA GLN A 96 -4.46 4.11 0.28
C GLN A 96 -3.19 3.32 -0.03
N ASN A 97 -3.17 2.04 0.32
CA ASN A 97 -2.04 1.15 0.09
C ASN A 97 -1.69 1.11 -1.41
N GLU A 98 -2.69 0.82 -2.23
CA GLU A 98 -2.51 0.63 -3.67
C GLU A 98 -2.18 1.97 -4.34
N MET A 99 -2.82 3.08 -3.96
CA MET A 99 -2.45 4.40 -4.44
C MET A 99 -1.01 4.78 -4.11
N GLN A 100 -0.55 4.55 -2.88
CA GLN A 100 0.79 4.94 -2.46
C GLN A 100 1.87 4.05 -3.09
N LEU A 101 1.62 2.74 -3.22
CA LEU A 101 2.50 1.84 -3.97
C LEU A 101 2.58 2.20 -5.45
N SER A 102 1.46 2.56 -6.09
CA SER A 102 1.47 3.02 -7.48
C SER A 102 2.22 4.35 -7.65
N LYS A 103 2.09 5.29 -6.71
CA LYS A 103 2.89 6.53 -6.71
C LYS A 103 4.38 6.23 -6.56
N LEU A 104 4.75 5.30 -5.68
CA LEU A 104 6.13 4.83 -5.57
C LEU A 104 6.60 4.24 -6.90
N ALA A 105 5.79 3.42 -7.57
CA ALA A 105 6.13 2.84 -8.87
C ALA A 105 6.42 3.92 -9.93
N LEU A 106 5.57 4.93 -10.04
CA LEU A 106 5.81 6.06 -10.93
C LEU A 106 7.12 6.80 -10.58
N SER A 107 7.39 7.02 -9.29
CA SER A 107 8.64 7.67 -8.84
C SER A 107 9.90 6.83 -9.14
N LYS A 108 9.74 5.50 -9.21
CA LYS A 108 10.80 4.54 -9.54
C LYS A 108 11.06 4.42 -11.05
N GLY A 109 10.31 5.16 -11.87
CA GLY A 109 10.54 5.22 -13.31
C GLY A 109 10.05 3.99 -14.07
N VAL A 110 9.06 3.27 -13.54
CA VAL A 110 8.42 2.17 -14.29
C VAL A 110 7.87 2.67 -15.63
N SER A 111 7.82 1.77 -16.61
CA SER A 111 7.45 2.14 -17.99
C SER A 111 6.44 1.17 -18.61
N GLY A 112 5.99 1.46 -19.83
CA GLY A 112 5.08 0.59 -20.59
C GLY A 112 3.77 0.28 -19.83
N LYS A 113 3.43 -1.01 -19.78
CA LYS A 113 2.19 -1.50 -19.15
C LYS A 113 2.13 -1.22 -17.66
N VAL A 114 3.25 -1.40 -16.94
CA VAL A 114 3.31 -1.16 -15.49
C VAL A 114 3.05 0.30 -15.15
N LYS A 115 3.55 1.23 -15.97
CA LYS A 115 3.24 2.67 -15.83
C LYS A 115 1.77 2.96 -16.09
N ALA A 116 1.18 2.39 -17.13
CA ALA A 116 -0.25 2.58 -17.43
C ALA A 116 -1.11 2.04 -16.29
N TYR A 117 -0.79 0.84 -15.80
CA TYR A 117 -1.42 0.20 -14.66
C TYR A 117 -1.36 1.08 -13.40
N ALA A 118 -0.18 1.56 -13.02
CA ALA A 118 -0.02 2.42 -11.84
C ALA A 118 -0.84 3.73 -11.93
N ASN A 119 -0.94 4.35 -13.11
CA ASN A 119 -1.79 5.53 -13.29
C ASN A 119 -3.28 5.20 -13.15
N GLN A 120 -3.71 4.05 -13.68
CA GLN A 120 -5.08 3.59 -13.55
C GLN A 120 -5.44 3.29 -12.09
N MET A 121 -4.56 2.62 -11.33
CA MET A 121 -4.75 2.39 -9.90
C MET A 121 -5.00 3.72 -9.16
N ILE A 122 -4.12 4.71 -9.36
CA ILE A 122 -4.28 6.01 -8.68
C ILE A 122 -5.64 6.63 -9.00
N ALA A 123 -6.06 6.64 -10.26
CA ALA A 123 -7.33 7.23 -10.68
C ALA A 123 -8.54 6.50 -10.08
N ASP A 124 -8.58 5.17 -10.23
CA ASP A 124 -9.73 4.36 -9.84
C ASP A 124 -9.87 4.28 -8.31
N HIS A 125 -8.77 4.12 -7.56
CA HIS A 125 -8.80 4.12 -6.10
C HIS A 125 -9.11 5.51 -5.52
N THR A 126 -8.66 6.59 -6.16
CA THR A 126 -9.09 7.95 -5.76
C THR A 126 -10.61 8.09 -5.88
N LYS A 127 -11.19 7.60 -6.97
CA LYS A 127 -12.64 7.62 -7.20
C LYS A 127 -13.39 6.71 -6.22
N SER A 128 -12.87 5.51 -5.97
CA SER A 128 -13.39 4.54 -5.00
C SER A 128 -13.52 5.17 -3.61
N THR A 129 -12.43 5.73 -3.08
CA THR A 129 -12.39 6.42 -1.79
C THR A 129 -13.34 7.61 -1.76
N ALA A 130 -13.40 8.42 -2.84
CA ALA A 130 -14.30 9.57 -2.90
C ALA A 130 -15.78 9.15 -2.82
N ASN A 131 -16.14 8.02 -3.42
CA ASN A 131 -17.50 7.47 -3.36
C ASN A 131 -17.82 6.82 -2.01
N LEU A 132 -16.81 6.26 -1.32
CA LEU A 132 -16.99 5.62 -0.01
C LEU A 132 -17.16 6.65 1.12
N LYS A 133 -16.42 7.77 1.07
CA LYS A 133 -16.45 8.85 2.07
C LYS A 133 -17.86 9.28 2.52
N PRO A 134 -18.82 9.62 1.64
CA PRO A 134 -20.15 10.03 2.07
C PRO A 134 -20.97 8.91 2.73
N ILE A 135 -20.70 7.64 2.37
CA ILE A 135 -21.35 6.48 3.00
C ILE A 135 -20.84 6.32 4.42
N ALA A 136 -19.52 6.36 4.59
CA ALA A 136 -18.86 6.28 5.89
C ALA A 136 -19.28 7.44 6.82
N ALA A 137 -19.30 8.67 6.30
CA ALA A 137 -19.74 9.85 7.05
C ALA A 137 -21.17 9.70 7.59
N LYS A 138 -22.11 9.22 6.76
CA LYS A 138 -23.49 8.95 7.19
C LYS A 138 -23.59 7.86 8.26
N ALA A 139 -22.65 6.92 8.26
CA ALA A 139 -22.56 5.85 9.25
C ALA A 139 -21.76 6.24 10.50
N GLY A 140 -21.25 7.49 10.59
CA GLY A 140 -20.41 7.92 11.71
C GLY A 140 -19.01 7.28 11.72
N VAL A 141 -18.55 6.78 10.57
CA VAL A 141 -17.27 6.10 10.43
C VAL A 141 -16.23 7.06 9.86
N THR A 142 -15.11 7.20 10.59
CA THR A 142 -13.94 7.93 10.08
C THR A 142 -13.10 6.99 9.24
N LEU A 143 -12.82 7.38 8.00
CA LEU A 143 -11.97 6.62 7.10
C LEU A 143 -10.49 7.00 7.30
N PRO A 144 -9.57 6.04 7.29
CA PRO A 144 -8.13 6.31 7.29
C PRO A 144 -7.72 7.07 6.03
N THR A 145 -6.67 7.88 6.17
CA THR A 145 -6.06 8.66 5.08
C THR A 145 -4.65 8.17 4.71
N ASP A 146 -4.16 7.17 5.43
CA ASP A 146 -2.82 6.61 5.29
C ASP A 146 -2.89 5.10 5.03
N MET A 147 -1.76 4.54 4.61
CA MET A 147 -1.58 3.10 4.47
C MET A 147 -1.79 2.39 5.81
N ASP A 148 -2.17 1.11 5.76
CA ASP A 148 -2.16 0.26 6.95
C ASP A 148 -0.71 -0.05 7.40
N ALA A 149 -0.59 -0.60 8.62
CA ALA A 149 0.70 -0.87 9.23
C ALA A 149 1.55 -1.88 8.44
N ASP A 150 0.93 -2.90 7.84
CA ASP A 150 1.64 -3.94 7.09
C ASP A 150 2.30 -3.34 5.83
N HIS A 151 1.57 -2.50 5.10
CA HIS A 151 2.10 -1.85 3.92
C HIS A 151 3.10 -0.75 4.24
N GLN A 152 2.90 0.00 5.33
CA GLN A 152 3.91 0.94 5.84
C GLN A 152 5.24 0.24 6.15
N ALA A 153 5.19 -0.95 6.77
CA ALA A 153 6.36 -1.75 7.07
C ALA A 153 7.05 -2.30 5.81
N MET A 154 6.30 -2.51 4.72
CA MET A 154 6.83 -3.00 3.44
C MET A 154 7.55 -1.91 2.62
N LEU A 155 7.14 -0.64 2.74
CA LEU A 155 7.67 0.46 1.93
C LEU A 155 9.22 0.55 1.90
N PRO A 156 9.95 0.44 3.02
CA PRO A 156 11.41 0.53 2.99
C PRO A 156 12.07 -0.56 2.15
N ALA A 157 11.48 -1.76 2.09
CA ALA A 157 11.98 -2.83 1.24
C ALA A 157 11.73 -2.51 -0.23
N MET A 158 10.51 -2.09 -0.59
CA MET A 158 10.16 -1.65 -1.95
C MET A 158 11.03 -0.49 -2.43
N GLN A 159 11.34 0.47 -1.55
CA GLN A 159 12.19 1.61 -1.86
C GLN A 159 13.64 1.24 -2.16
N LYS A 160 14.14 0.09 -1.72
CA LYS A 160 15.49 -0.37 -2.05
C LYS A 160 15.57 -1.02 -3.44
N LEU A 161 14.43 -1.48 -3.96
CA LEU A 161 14.36 -2.12 -5.26
C LEU A 161 14.40 -1.09 -6.39
N SER A 162 14.84 -1.56 -7.56
CA SER A 162 14.98 -0.75 -8.77
C SER A 162 14.67 -1.58 -10.02
N GLY A 163 14.31 -0.92 -11.12
CA GLY A 163 14.14 -1.55 -12.42
C GLY A 163 13.18 -2.75 -12.38
N LYS A 164 13.60 -3.86 -12.98
CA LYS A 164 12.74 -5.05 -13.17
C LYS A 164 12.41 -5.75 -11.85
N GLU A 165 13.32 -5.70 -10.88
CA GLU A 165 13.06 -6.28 -9.56
C GLU A 165 11.94 -5.52 -8.85
N PHE A 166 11.97 -4.19 -8.91
CA PHE A 166 10.89 -3.35 -8.40
C PHE A 166 9.57 -3.60 -9.14
N GLU A 167 9.58 -3.60 -10.48
CA GLU A 167 8.37 -3.83 -11.29
C GLU A 167 7.72 -5.17 -10.95
N THR A 168 8.51 -6.25 -10.88
CA THR A 168 8.03 -7.58 -10.51
C THR A 168 7.42 -7.58 -9.11
N LYS A 169 8.08 -6.96 -8.13
CA LYS A 169 7.58 -6.93 -6.76
C LYS A 169 6.31 -6.09 -6.60
N TYR A 170 6.25 -4.96 -7.28
CA TYR A 170 5.05 -4.14 -7.35
C TYR A 170 3.87 -4.92 -7.93
N VAL A 171 4.04 -5.58 -9.08
CA VAL A 171 2.95 -6.34 -9.71
C VAL A 171 2.53 -7.54 -8.86
N GLN A 172 3.47 -8.26 -8.24
CA GLN A 172 3.17 -9.35 -7.30
C GLN A 172 2.31 -8.86 -6.12
N GLN A 173 2.65 -7.69 -5.57
CA GLN A 173 1.90 -7.11 -4.48
C GLN A 173 0.48 -6.71 -4.92
N MET A 174 0.33 -6.09 -6.09
CA MET A 174 -1.00 -5.75 -6.64
C MET A 174 -1.87 -6.99 -6.87
N VAL A 175 -1.31 -8.12 -7.30
CA VAL A 175 -2.06 -9.39 -7.40
C VAL A 175 -2.57 -9.82 -6.02
N ALA A 176 -1.71 -9.80 -5.01
CA ALA A 176 -2.06 -10.24 -3.66
C ALA A 176 -3.16 -9.34 -3.05
N ASP A 177 -3.01 -8.02 -3.16
CA ASP A 177 -3.92 -7.05 -2.58
C ASP A 177 -5.28 -7.08 -3.27
N HIS A 178 -5.32 -7.01 -4.60
CA HIS A 178 -6.60 -7.07 -5.31
C HIS A 178 -7.31 -8.40 -5.15
N GLN A 179 -6.58 -9.53 -5.04
CA GLN A 179 -7.22 -10.82 -4.75
C GLN A 179 -7.92 -10.80 -3.38
N LYS A 180 -7.21 -10.32 -2.35
CA LYS A 180 -7.75 -10.19 -0.99
C LYS A 180 -8.94 -9.23 -0.96
N THR A 181 -8.84 -8.09 -1.63
CA THR A 181 -9.89 -7.08 -1.70
C THR A 181 -11.11 -7.61 -2.45
N ALA A 182 -10.95 -8.23 -3.62
CA ALA A 182 -12.06 -8.82 -4.37
C ALA A 182 -12.84 -9.86 -3.54
N ASN A 183 -12.12 -10.71 -2.80
CA ASN A 183 -12.75 -11.71 -1.94
C ASN A 183 -13.48 -11.06 -0.76
N THR A 184 -12.88 -10.03 -0.15
CA THR A 184 -13.46 -9.27 0.96
C THR A 184 -14.72 -8.51 0.54
N LEU A 185 -14.70 -7.88 -0.64
CA LEU A 185 -15.86 -7.23 -1.25
C LEU A 185 -17.01 -8.24 -1.47
N LYS A 186 -16.72 -9.40 -2.10
CA LYS A 186 -17.74 -10.44 -2.32
C LYS A 186 -18.34 -10.96 -1.01
N ALA A 187 -17.52 -11.23 -0.01
CA ALA A 187 -17.98 -11.69 1.28
C ALA A 187 -18.90 -10.64 1.92
N HIS A 188 -18.44 -9.39 2.00
CA HIS A 188 -19.16 -8.33 2.70
C HIS A 188 -20.45 -7.90 1.98
N GLN A 189 -20.51 -8.01 0.65
CA GLN A 189 -21.74 -7.80 -0.13
C GLN A 189 -22.95 -8.58 0.42
N THR A 190 -22.70 -9.79 0.93
CA THR A 190 -23.75 -10.66 1.49
C THR A 190 -24.08 -10.35 2.95
N MET A 191 -23.15 -9.73 3.67
CA MET A 191 -23.24 -9.42 5.10
C MET A 191 -23.94 -8.09 5.35
N THR A 192 -23.54 -7.03 4.65
CA THR A 192 -24.07 -5.68 4.89
C THR A 192 -25.57 -5.60 4.56
N LYS A 193 -26.30 -4.82 5.35
CA LYS A 193 -27.70 -4.42 5.08
C LYS A 193 -27.81 -2.96 4.64
N ASN A 194 -26.68 -2.25 4.56
CA ASN A 194 -26.65 -0.86 4.10
C ASN A 194 -26.72 -0.83 2.58
N ALA A 195 -27.86 -0.39 2.04
CA ALA A 195 -28.08 -0.34 0.59
C ALA A 195 -27.06 0.53 -0.16
N ALA A 196 -26.59 1.63 0.43
CA ALA A 196 -25.58 2.47 -0.20
C ALA A 196 -24.22 1.76 -0.27
N LEU A 197 -23.86 1.04 0.79
CA LEU A 197 -22.63 0.24 0.82
C LEU A 197 -22.71 -0.95 -0.14
N GLN A 198 -23.85 -1.65 -0.20
CA GLN A 198 -24.10 -2.70 -1.19
C GLN A 198 -23.93 -2.19 -2.63
N ASN A 199 -24.47 -1.02 -2.94
CA ASN A 199 -24.31 -0.41 -4.27
C ASN A 199 -22.86 -0.01 -4.55
N TRP A 200 -22.15 0.52 -3.56
CA TRP A 200 -20.73 0.83 -3.69
C TRP A 200 -19.90 -0.44 -3.96
N ILE A 201 -20.15 -1.54 -3.25
CA ILE A 201 -19.48 -2.82 -3.49
C ILE A 201 -19.80 -3.35 -4.89
N THR A 202 -21.07 -3.33 -5.29
CA THR A 202 -21.53 -3.80 -6.62
C THR A 202 -20.84 -3.06 -7.76
N THR A 203 -20.54 -1.78 -7.60
CA THR A 203 -19.87 -0.96 -8.63
C THR A 203 -18.34 -1.03 -8.56
N THR A 204 -17.78 -1.31 -7.38
CA THR A 204 -16.33 -1.35 -7.14
C THR A 204 -15.73 -2.72 -7.45
N LEU A 205 -16.44 -3.81 -7.15
CA LEU A 205 -15.94 -5.18 -7.33
C LEU A 205 -15.48 -5.48 -8.78
N PRO A 206 -16.24 -5.14 -9.84
CA PRO A 206 -15.79 -5.41 -11.21
C PRO A 206 -14.52 -4.63 -11.59
N VAL A 207 -14.28 -3.46 -10.99
CA VAL A 207 -13.06 -2.67 -11.21
C VAL A 207 -11.87 -3.39 -10.58
N VAL A 208 -12.00 -3.85 -9.33
CA VAL A 208 -10.95 -4.60 -8.63
C VAL A 208 -10.64 -5.92 -9.35
N GLU A 209 -11.66 -6.65 -9.82
CA GLU A 209 -11.46 -7.87 -10.62
C GLU A 209 -10.75 -7.57 -11.96
N GLY A 210 -11.06 -6.44 -12.59
CA GLY A 210 -10.35 -5.96 -13.78
C GLY A 210 -8.88 -5.69 -13.50
N HIS A 211 -8.57 -4.98 -12.42
CA HIS A 211 -7.20 -4.68 -11.99
C HIS A 211 -6.42 -5.96 -11.67
N LEU A 212 -7.03 -6.90 -10.92
CA LEU A 212 -6.45 -8.20 -10.64
C LEU A 212 -6.08 -8.95 -11.93
N SER A 213 -6.98 -8.98 -12.92
CA SER A 213 -6.70 -9.62 -14.20
C SER A 213 -5.51 -9.00 -14.92
N MET A 214 -5.43 -7.66 -14.93
CA MET A 214 -4.30 -6.94 -15.54
C MET A 214 -2.99 -7.26 -14.82
N ALA A 215 -2.97 -7.25 -13.48
CA ALA A 215 -1.78 -7.55 -12.68
C ALA A 215 -1.32 -9.00 -12.88
N GLN A 216 -2.24 -9.96 -12.95
CA GLN A 216 -1.92 -11.37 -13.23
C GLN A 216 -1.31 -11.55 -14.63
N GLN A 217 -1.84 -10.83 -15.64
CA GLN A 217 -1.29 -10.86 -16.98
C GLN A 217 0.13 -10.28 -17.01
N ASP A 218 0.34 -9.12 -16.40
CA ASP A 218 1.66 -8.50 -16.33
C ASP A 218 2.64 -9.41 -15.56
N SER A 219 2.24 -9.98 -14.43
CA SER A 219 3.05 -10.92 -13.65
C SER A 219 3.49 -12.12 -14.48
N LYS A 220 2.57 -12.70 -15.26
CA LYS A 220 2.86 -13.85 -16.13
C LYS A 220 3.86 -13.50 -17.23
N THR A 221 3.78 -12.28 -17.79
CA THR A 221 4.73 -11.82 -18.80
C THR A 221 6.12 -11.51 -18.24
N MET A 222 6.24 -11.22 -16.94
CA MET A 222 7.52 -10.97 -16.28
C MET A 222 8.28 -12.25 -15.91
N THR A 223 7.58 -13.38 -15.80
CA THR A 223 8.16 -14.69 -15.46
C THR A 223 8.56 -15.54 -16.66
N MET A 224 8.20 -15.12 -17.88
CA MET A 224 8.58 -15.77 -19.15
C MET A 224 9.77 -15.06 -19.78
#